data_AF-A0A376KRA7-F1
#
_entry.id   AF-A0A376KRA7-F1
#
_cell.length_a   1.000
_cell.length_b   1.000
_cell.length_c   1.000
_cell.angle_alpha   90.00
_cell.angle_beta   90.00
_cell.angle_gamma   90.00
#
_symmetry.space_group_name_H-M   'P 1'
#
loop_
_entity.id
_entity.type
_entity.pdbx_description
1 polymer ?
#
loop_
_entity_poly.entity_id
_entity_poly.type
_entity_poly.pdbx_seq_one_letter_code
_entity_poly.pdbx_strand_id
1 'polypeptide(L)'
;MVRYAHIGNRETLTKKPRVLYTDYSLLTADARITNEVRRVFNFIENPYRPVTFDYLMVSPQNSRRLLYEMVDREIANAQQGLPSGITLKLNNLVDKGLVDRLYAASSSGVPV
;
A
#
# COMPACT_ATOMS: atom_id res chain seq x y z
N MET A 1 -15.11 -6.71 -22.91
CA MET A 1 -14.06 -7.63 -22.43
C MET A 1 -13.92 -7.41 -20.92
N VAL A 2 -14.27 -8.40 -20.10
CA VAL A 2 -14.13 -8.33 -18.63
C VAL A 2 -12.74 -8.84 -18.27
N ARG A 3 -12.06 -8.17 -17.34
CA ARG A 3 -10.73 -8.54 -16.86
C ARG A 3 -10.84 -8.98 -15.42
N TYR A 4 -10.04 -9.97 -15.05
CA TYR A 4 -9.93 -10.45 -13.68
C TYR A 4 -8.52 -10.21 -13.21
N ALA A 5 -8.39 -9.72 -11.98
CA ALA A 5 -7.10 -9.48 -11.35
C ALA A 5 -7.02 -10.22 -10.01
N HIS A 6 -5.81 -10.68 -9.70
CA HIS A 6 -5.46 -11.30 -8.44
C HIS A 6 -4.36 -10.47 -7.78
N ILE A 7 -4.57 -10.08 -6.52
CA ILE A 7 -3.61 -9.33 -5.72
C ILE A 7 -3.44 -10.07 -4.39
N GLY A 8 -2.21 -10.51 -4.11
CA GLY A 8 -1.85 -11.17 -2.85
C GLY A 8 -0.74 -10.42 -2.13
N ASN A 9 -0.73 -10.50 -0.80
CA ASN A 9 0.36 -9.97 0.03
C ASN A 9 1.61 -10.88 0.06
N ARG A 10 1.52 -12.08 -0.53
CA ARG A 10 2.60 -13.05 -0.67
C ARG A 10 2.60 -13.66 -2.07
N GLU A 11 3.77 -14.08 -2.53
CA GLU A 11 3.93 -14.86 -3.75
C GLU A 11 3.15 -16.18 -3.70
N THR A 12 2.10 -16.26 -4.51
CA THR A 12 1.17 -17.39 -4.55
C THR A 12 1.62 -18.56 -5.43
N LEU A 13 2.73 -18.41 -6.15
CA LEU A 13 3.26 -19.41 -7.10
C LEU A 13 4.30 -20.37 -6.50
N THR A 14 4.63 -20.22 -5.22
CA THR A 14 5.62 -21.09 -4.56
C THR A 14 5.01 -22.41 -4.11
N LYS A 15 5.73 -23.52 -4.31
CA LYS A 15 5.33 -24.91 -3.96
C LYS A 15 5.20 -25.18 -2.44
N LYS A 16 5.47 -24.20 -1.57
CA LYS A 16 5.45 -24.40 -0.11
C LYS A 16 4.00 -24.44 0.40
N PRO A 17 3.68 -25.26 1.43
CA PRO A 17 2.31 -25.40 1.91
C PRO A 17 1.78 -24.06 2.42
N ARG A 18 0.69 -23.58 1.79
CA ARG A 18 -0.07 -22.38 2.21
C ARG A 18 -0.56 -22.46 3.65
N VAL A 19 -0.69 -23.69 4.17
CA VAL A 19 -1.27 -24.05 5.48
C VAL A 19 -0.55 -23.41 6.67
N LEU A 20 0.70 -22.96 6.53
CA LEU A 20 1.50 -22.43 7.64
C LEU A 20 1.52 -20.90 7.75
N TYR A 21 0.86 -20.16 6.85
CA TYR A 21 0.97 -18.69 6.79
C TYR A 21 -0.39 -18.02 6.59
N THR A 22 -0.61 -16.89 7.27
CA THR A 22 -1.83 -16.08 7.12
C THR A 22 -1.60 -15.04 6.03
N ASP A 23 -2.18 -15.30 4.86
CA ASP A 23 -2.04 -14.46 3.67
C ASP A 23 -3.43 -13.94 3.21
N TYR A 24 -3.45 -12.75 2.61
CA TYR A 24 -4.63 -12.17 1.98
C TYR A 24 -4.56 -12.36 0.46
N SER A 25 -5.70 -12.67 -0.15
CA SER A 25 -5.85 -12.87 -1.59
C SER A 25 -7.11 -12.18 -2.07
N LEU A 26 -6.96 -11.06 -2.78
CA LEU A 26 -8.05 -10.33 -3.41
C LEU A 26 -8.23 -10.81 -4.85
N LEU A 27 -9.43 -11.30 -5.17
CA LEU A 27 -9.87 -11.56 -6.54
C LEU A 27 -10.94 -10.53 -6.90
N THR A 28 -10.72 -9.81 -7.99
CA THR A 28 -11.64 -8.73 -8.40
C THR A 28 -11.78 -8.63 -9.91
N ALA A 29 -12.96 -8.20 -10.34
CA ALA A 29 -13.27 -7.79 -11.72
C ALA A 29 -13.49 -6.27 -11.84
N ASP A 30 -13.22 -5.51 -10.77
CA ASP A 30 -13.37 -4.05 -10.76
C ASP A 30 -12.43 -3.42 -11.80
N ALA A 31 -13.00 -2.66 -12.75
CA ALA A 31 -12.26 -1.97 -13.80
C ALA A 31 -11.17 -1.03 -13.24
N ARG A 32 -11.42 -0.39 -12.11
CA ARG A 32 -10.46 0.54 -11.47
C ARG A 32 -9.18 -0.18 -11.07
N ILE A 33 -9.31 -1.35 -10.46
CA ILE A 33 -8.17 -2.16 -10.00
C ILE A 33 -7.55 -2.92 -11.16
N THR A 34 -8.36 -3.58 -12.00
CA THR A 34 -7.87 -4.44 -13.09
C THR A 34 -7.09 -3.65 -14.16
N ASN A 35 -7.47 -2.40 -14.43
CA ASN A 35 -6.71 -1.52 -15.33
C ASN A 35 -5.35 -1.15 -14.74
N GLU A 36 -5.27 -0.90 -13.44
CA GLU A 36 -3.99 -0.61 -12.79
C GLU A 36 -3.08 -1.81 -12.67
N VAL A 37 -3.63 -2.99 -12.42
CA VAL A 37 -2.85 -4.23 -12.45
C VAL A 37 -2.20 -4.43 -13.82
N ARG A 38 -2.91 -4.12 -14.92
CA ARG A 38 -2.27 -4.09 -16.25
C ARG A 38 -1.18 -3.03 -16.36
N ARG A 39 -1.41 -1.81 -15.83
CA ARG A 39 -0.38 -0.76 -15.80
C ARG A 39 0.88 -1.23 -15.07
N VAL A 40 0.75 -2.02 -14.01
CA VAL A 40 1.89 -2.64 -13.30
C VAL A 40 2.67 -3.58 -14.21
N PHE A 41 2.00 -4.49 -14.94
CA PHE A 41 2.69 -5.37 -15.89
C PHE A 41 3.39 -4.59 -17.01
N ASN A 42 2.71 -3.60 -17.59
CA ASN A 42 3.33 -2.73 -18.60
C ASN A 42 4.55 -1.96 -18.04
N PHE A 43 4.50 -1.55 -16.76
CA PHE A 43 5.62 -0.89 -16.09
C PHE A 43 6.81 -1.84 -15.89
N ILE A 44 6.56 -3.11 -15.58
CA ILE A 44 7.62 -4.13 -15.49
C ILE A 44 8.25 -4.38 -16.86
N GLU A 45 7.45 -4.46 -17.92
CA GLU A 45 7.93 -4.66 -19.29
C GLU A 45 8.69 -3.44 -19.84
N ASN A 46 8.25 -2.22 -19.50
CA ASN A 46 8.87 -0.99 -19.97
C ASN A 46 8.95 0.06 -18.84
N PRO A 47 9.95 -0.05 -17.95
CA PRO A 47 10.06 0.79 -16.76
C PRO A 47 10.45 2.24 -17.06
N TYR A 48 10.91 2.54 -18.28
CA TYR A 48 11.33 3.88 -18.68
C TYR A 48 10.14 4.81 -18.98
N ARG A 49 8.94 4.27 -19.16
CA ARG A 49 7.74 5.11 -19.35
C ARG A 49 7.23 5.61 -18.00
N PRO A 50 6.89 6.91 -17.88
CA PRO A 50 6.24 7.41 -16.68
C PRO A 50 4.89 6.73 -16.53
N VAL A 51 4.68 6.08 -15.38
CA VAL A 51 3.41 5.44 -15.01
C VAL A 51 2.91 6.03 -13.70
N THR A 52 1.63 6.36 -13.68
CA THR A 52 0.89 6.79 -12.48
C THR A 52 -0.16 5.76 -12.11
N PHE A 53 -0.36 5.62 -10.80
CA PHE A 53 -1.37 4.77 -10.19
C PHE A 53 -2.18 5.62 -9.22
N ASP A 54 -3.49 5.52 -9.35
CA ASP A 54 -4.52 6.24 -8.60
C ASP A 54 -5.00 5.43 -7.39
N TYR A 55 -4.99 4.09 -7.49
CA TYR A 55 -5.48 3.18 -6.45
C TYR A 55 -4.39 2.29 -5.86
N LEU A 56 -3.53 1.71 -6.69
CA LEU A 56 -2.50 0.78 -6.28
C LEU A 56 -1.27 1.51 -5.72
N MET A 57 -0.81 1.04 -4.57
CA MET A 57 0.49 1.38 -4.05
C MET A 57 1.54 0.43 -4.65
N VAL A 58 2.39 0.96 -5.52
CA VAL A 58 3.38 0.24 -6.31
C VAL A 58 4.78 0.75 -5.94
N SER A 59 5.61 -0.14 -5.43
CA SER A 59 7.01 0.15 -5.12
C SER A 59 7.89 -0.04 -6.37
N PRO A 60 8.95 0.78 -6.55
CA PRO A 60 9.35 1.95 -5.75
C PRO A 60 8.63 3.25 -6.15
N GLN A 61 7.66 3.19 -7.06
CA GLN A 61 7.11 4.35 -7.77
C GLN A 61 6.36 5.35 -6.89
N ASN A 62 5.41 4.90 -6.05
CA ASN A 62 4.55 5.79 -5.28
C ASN A 62 4.39 5.43 -3.80
N SER A 63 4.98 4.32 -3.34
CA SER A 63 4.73 3.78 -2.00
C SER A 63 5.14 4.73 -0.88
N ARG A 64 6.35 5.29 -0.92
CA ARG A 64 6.80 6.25 0.11
C ARG A 64 5.93 7.50 0.14
N ARG A 65 5.61 8.06 -1.03
CA ARG A 65 4.78 9.26 -1.15
C ARG A 65 3.39 9.03 -0.57
N LEU A 66 2.72 7.95 -0.98
CA LEU A 66 1.36 7.64 -0.53
C LEU A 66 1.31 7.36 0.99
N LEU A 67 2.27 6.59 1.52
CA LEU A 67 2.35 6.36 2.96
C LEU A 67 2.53 7.66 3.74
N TYR A 68 3.40 8.55 3.27
CA TYR A 68 3.63 9.84 3.92
C TYR A 68 2.38 10.71 3.86
N GLU A 69 1.71 10.80 2.71
CA GLU A 69 0.46 11.54 2.55
C GLU A 69 -0.66 11.00 3.45
N MET A 70 -0.72 9.68 3.67
CA MET A 70 -1.68 9.08 4.59
C MET A 70 -1.39 9.43 6.05
N VAL A 71 -0.12 9.35 6.48
CA VAL A 71 0.27 9.72 7.85
C VAL A 71 0.04 11.21 8.09
N ASP A 72 0.40 12.06 7.14
CA ASP A 72 0.26 13.52 7.25
C ASP A 72 -1.21 13.93 7.31
N ARG A 73 -2.10 13.19 6.64
CA ARG A 73 -3.55 13.40 6.74
C ARG A 73 -4.06 13.10 8.14
N GLU A 74 -3.63 12.00 8.75
CA GLU A 74 -4.03 11.67 10.12
C GLU A 74 -3.50 12.69 11.14
N ILE A 75 -2.27 13.20 10.94
CA ILE A 75 -1.72 14.31 11.72
C ILE A 75 -2.60 15.55 11.60
N ALA A 76 -2.96 15.94 10.38
CA ALA A 76 -3.81 17.10 10.15
C ALA A 76 -5.20 16.94 10.79
N ASN A 77 -5.76 15.73 10.76
CA ASN A 77 -7.04 15.42 11.42
C ASN A 77 -6.91 15.55 12.95
N ALA A 78 -5.87 14.98 13.56
CA ALA A 78 -5.64 15.08 15.00
C ALA A 78 -5.47 16.53 15.46
N GLN A 79 -4.71 17.34 14.70
CA GLN A 79 -4.53 18.77 14.98
C GLN A 79 -5.83 19.58 14.88
N GLN A 80 -6.78 19.13 14.07
CA GLN A 80 -8.12 19.72 13.98
C GLN A 80 -9.11 19.16 15.02
N GLY A 81 -8.67 18.25 15.90
CA GLY A 81 -9.53 17.57 16.87
C GLY A 81 -10.49 16.56 16.24
N LEU A 82 -10.25 16.17 14.99
CA LEU A 82 -11.01 15.13 14.30
C LEU A 82 -10.52 13.73 14.73
N PRO A 83 -11.37 12.71 14.64
CA PRO A 83 -10.93 11.33 14.87
C PRO A 83 -9.81 10.97 13.89
N SER A 84 -8.70 10.48 14.43
CA SER A 84 -7.52 10.05 13.69
C SER A 84 -7.05 8.68 14.20
N GLY A 85 -6.35 7.92 13.36
CA GLY A 85 -5.73 6.68 13.80
C GLY A 85 -4.91 6.00 12.71
N ILE A 86 -3.79 5.40 13.11
CA ILE A 86 -2.92 4.60 12.25
C ILE A 86 -2.84 3.20 12.85
N THR A 87 -3.02 2.17 12.03
CA THR A 87 -2.84 0.78 12.48
C THR A 87 -2.09 0.02 11.41
N LEU A 88 -0.92 -0.51 11.75
CA LEU A 88 -0.02 -1.16 10.81
C LEU A 88 0.22 -2.61 11.21
N LYS A 89 -0.11 -3.54 10.30
CA LYS A 89 0.27 -4.95 10.42
C LYS A 89 1.38 -5.24 9.41
N LEU A 90 2.62 -5.25 9.90
CA LEU A 90 3.82 -5.40 9.09
C LEU A 90 4.71 -6.50 9.67
N ASN A 91 5.51 -7.14 8.83
CA ASN A 91 6.51 -8.09 9.31
C ASN A 91 7.74 -7.37 9.90
N ASN A 92 8.16 -6.27 9.27
CA ASN A 92 9.31 -5.46 9.68
C ASN A 92 9.00 -3.97 9.48
N LEU A 93 9.42 -3.13 10.42
CA LEU A 93 9.35 -1.67 10.32
C LEU A 93 10.75 -1.09 10.56
N VAL A 94 11.46 -0.74 9.48
CA VAL A 94 12.88 -0.32 9.52
C VAL A 94 13.15 0.95 8.71
N ASP A 95 12.20 1.40 7.86
CA ASP A 95 12.39 2.64 7.09
C ASP A 95 12.41 3.83 8.04
N LYS A 96 13.58 4.46 8.18
CA LYS A 96 13.81 5.57 9.11
C LYS A 96 12.81 6.71 8.89
N GLY A 97 12.58 7.10 7.64
CA GLY A 97 11.68 8.21 7.34
C GLY A 97 10.21 7.92 7.67
N LEU A 98 9.77 6.67 7.51
CA LEU A 98 8.43 6.25 7.95
C LEU A 98 8.34 6.21 9.48
N VAL A 99 9.37 5.70 10.17
CA VAL A 99 9.43 5.68 11.64
C VAL A 99 9.38 7.09 12.21
N ASP A 100 10.19 8.01 11.68
CA ASP A 100 10.22 9.43 12.10
C ASP A 100 8.83 10.08 11.94
N ARG A 101 8.10 9.74 10.87
CA ARG A 101 6.72 10.22 10.66
C ARG A 101 5.71 9.60 11.60
N LEU A 102 5.84 8.32 11.96
CA LEU A 102 4.98 7.72 12.97
C LEU A 102 5.21 8.36 14.35
N TYR A 103 6.46 8.71 14.68
CA TYR A 103 6.76 9.51 15.88
C TYR A 103 6.11 10.90 15.82
N ALA A 104 6.17 11.57 14.66
CA ALA A 104 5.49 12.86 14.46
C ALA A 104 3.96 12.73 14.61
N ALA A 105 3.37 11.64 14.11
CA ALA A 105 1.95 11.33 14.25
C ALA A 105 1.54 11.14 15.70
N SER A 106 2.24 10.27 16.42
CA SER A 106 2.02 10.05 17.84
C SER A 106 2.18 11.35 18.65
N SER A 107 3.21 12.15 18.36
CA SER A 107 3.44 13.44 19.03
C SER A 107 2.36 14.49 18.73
N SER A 108 1.65 14.34 17.61
CA SER A 108 0.52 15.21 17.22
C SER A 108 -0.82 14.73 17.77
N GLY A 109 -0.84 13.67 18.59
CA GLY A 109 -2.05 13.11 19.20
C GLY A 109 -2.73 12.02 18.38
N VAL A 110 -2.13 11.54 17.29
CA VAL A 110 -2.66 10.40 16.52
C VAL A 110 -2.38 9.10 17.28
N PRO A 111 -3.40 8.26 17.54
CA PRO A 111 -3.19 6.89 18.01
C PRO A 111 -2.52 6.05 16.91
N VAL A 112 -1.37 5.44 17.22
CA VAL A 112 -0.58 4.59 16.30
C VAL A 112 -0.42 3.19 16.88
#